data_AF-S4PJQ7-F1
#
_entry.id   AF-S4PJQ7-F1
#
_cell.length_a   1.000
_cell.length_b   1.000
_cell.length_c   1.000
_cell.angle_alpha   90.00
_cell.angle_beta   90.00
_cell.angle_gamma   90.00
#
_symmetry.space_group_name_H-M   'P 1'
#
loop_
_entity.id
_entity.type
_entity.pdbx_description
1 polymer ?
#
loop_
_entity_poly.entity_id
_entity_poly.type
_entity_poly.pdbx_seq_one_letter_code
_entity_poly.pdbx_strand_id
1 'polypeptide(L)'
;VGFNAVWAVSSDSRVWFRKGIEGNAVGHSETAAIGNGWLEINGNMIHISVGINDQVFAIGESNKGVYWRSGITPAELTGKRWRMVQANMQLSRTSSSASIISSASNP
;
A
#
# COMPACT_ATOMS: atom_id res chain seq x y z
N VAL A 1 6.44 -9.85 -0.76
CA VAL A 1 5.45 -10.47 -1.66
C VAL A 1 4.47 -11.22 -0.78
N GLY A 2 3.17 -10.95 -0.95
CA GLY A 2 2.10 -11.63 -0.22
C GLY A 2 1.98 -13.10 -0.59
N PHE A 3 1.48 -13.92 0.33
CA PHE A 3 1.33 -15.35 0.17
C PHE A 3 -0.12 -15.75 -0.12
N ASN A 4 -1.09 -15.15 0.57
CA ASN A 4 -2.53 -15.41 0.37
C ASN A 4 -3.30 -14.18 -0.13
N ALA A 5 -2.62 -13.05 -0.35
CA ALA A 5 -3.27 -11.79 -0.65
C ALA A 5 -2.74 -11.17 -1.94
N VAL A 6 -3.66 -10.82 -2.84
CA VAL A 6 -3.40 -9.99 -4.01
C VAL A 6 -4.21 -8.71 -3.90
N TRP A 7 -3.54 -7.59 -4.11
CA TRP A 7 -4.10 -6.25 -4.04
C TRP A 7 -3.79 -5.49 -5.33
N ALA A 8 -4.70 -4.61 -5.74
CA ALA A 8 -4.54 -3.79 -6.92
C ALA A 8 -5.07 -2.36 -6.68
N VAL A 9 -4.58 -1.43 -7.49
CA VAL A 9 -5.05 -0.05 -7.57
C VAL A 9 -5.42 0.23 -9.03
N SER A 10 -6.60 0.80 -9.27
CA SER A 10 -7.03 1.25 -10.59
C SER A 10 -6.62 2.70 -10.87
N SER A 11 -6.71 3.14 -12.14
CA SER A 11 -6.31 4.48 -12.56
C SER A 11 -7.16 5.61 -11.95
N ASP A 12 -8.33 5.30 -11.42
CA ASP A 12 -9.19 6.21 -10.64
C ASP A 12 -8.90 6.14 -9.12
N SER A 13 -7.73 5.61 -8.76
CA SER A 13 -7.20 5.49 -7.41
C SER A 13 -8.02 4.60 -6.46
N ARG A 14 -8.98 3.81 -6.96
CA ARG A 14 -9.69 2.82 -6.13
C ARG A 14 -8.80 1.63 -5.82
N VAL A 15 -8.98 1.08 -4.63
CA VAL A 15 -8.22 -0.07 -4.14
C VAL A 15 -9.08 -1.32 -4.20
N TRP A 16 -8.48 -2.42 -4.64
CA TRP A 16 -9.15 -3.70 -4.84
C TRP A 16 -8.40 -4.84 -4.14
N PHE A 17 -9.15 -5.73 -3.52
CA PHE A 17 -8.67 -6.98 -2.95
C PHE A 17 -9.17 -8.17 -3.78
N ARG A 18 -8.28 -9.11 -4.14
CA ARG A 18 -8.67 -10.33 -4.86
C ARG A 18 -9.16 -11.39 -3.88
N LYS A 19 -10.42 -11.80 -4.03
CA LYS A 19 -11.06 -12.82 -3.19
C LYS A 19 -10.68 -14.23 -3.64
N GLY A 20 -10.64 -15.16 -2.68
CA GLY A 20 -10.46 -16.60 -2.94
C GLY A 20 -9.04 -17.00 -3.34
N ILE A 21 -8.04 -16.19 -3.00
CA ILE A 21 -6.64 -16.54 -3.17
C ILE A 21 -6.20 -17.41 -1.98
N GLU A 22 -5.65 -18.59 -2.27
CA GLU A 22 -5.13 -19.52 -1.26
C GLU A 22 -3.75 -20.02 -1.70
N GLY A 23 -2.69 -19.40 -1.16
CA GLY A 23 -1.31 -19.61 -1.59
C GLY A 23 -0.84 -21.06 -1.49
N ASN A 24 -1.33 -21.80 -0.50
CA ASN A 24 -1.00 -23.21 -0.28
C ASN A 24 -1.61 -24.14 -1.35
N ALA A 25 -2.71 -23.74 -1.99
CA ALA A 25 -3.45 -24.55 -2.94
C ALA A 25 -3.15 -24.19 -4.41
N VAL A 26 -2.42 -23.09 -4.67
CA VAL A 26 -2.07 -22.62 -6.02
C VAL A 26 -1.41 -23.70 -6.90
N GLY A 27 -0.62 -24.60 -6.31
CA GLY A 27 0.03 -25.70 -7.03
C GLY A 27 -0.89 -26.86 -7.42
N HIS A 28 -2.08 -26.92 -6.82
CA HIS A 28 -3.03 -28.03 -6.97
C HIS A 28 -4.41 -27.59 -7.46
N SER A 29 -4.69 -26.28 -7.45
CA SER A 29 -5.97 -25.69 -7.77
C SER A 29 -5.79 -24.35 -8.48
N GLU A 30 -6.17 -24.32 -9.75
CA GLU A 30 -6.13 -23.10 -10.57
C GLU A 30 -7.09 -22.03 -10.02
N THR A 31 -8.22 -22.43 -9.44
CA THR A 31 -9.20 -21.50 -8.87
C THR A 31 -8.66 -20.81 -7.61
N ALA A 32 -7.81 -21.48 -6.82
CA ALA A 32 -7.11 -20.89 -5.68
C ALA A 32 -6.02 -19.88 -6.11
N ALA A 33 -5.48 -20.03 -7.32
CA ALA A 33 -4.49 -19.13 -7.89
C ALA A 33 -5.13 -17.87 -8.52
N ILE A 34 -6.23 -18.07 -9.25
CA ILE A 34 -6.93 -17.01 -9.96
C ILE A 34 -7.81 -16.21 -9.00
N GLY A 35 -8.39 -16.85 -7.99
CA GLY A 35 -9.41 -16.24 -7.13
C GLY A 35 -10.74 -16.04 -7.87
N ASN A 36 -11.77 -15.59 -7.16
CA ASN A 36 -13.16 -15.61 -7.63
C ASN A 36 -13.80 -14.23 -7.81
N GLY A 37 -13.05 -13.15 -7.56
CA GLY A 37 -13.52 -11.79 -7.84
C GLY A 37 -12.74 -10.71 -7.11
N TRP A 38 -13.12 -9.47 -7.36
CA TRP A 38 -12.55 -8.29 -6.71
C TRP A 38 -13.53 -7.71 -5.68
N LEU A 39 -12.98 -7.22 -4.57
CA LEU A 39 -13.70 -6.47 -3.55
C LEU A 39 -13.10 -5.06 -3.48
N GLU A 40 -13.93 -4.03 -3.62
CA GLU A 40 -13.48 -2.64 -3.43
C GLU A 40 -13.20 -2.39 -1.94
N ILE A 41 -12.05 -1.79 -1.65
CA ILE A 41 -11.62 -1.43 -0.30
C ILE A 41 -11.59 0.08 -0.18
N ASN A 42 -12.29 0.61 0.83
CA ASN A 42 -12.38 2.05 1.06
C ASN A 42 -10.98 2.69 1.24
N GLY A 43 -10.78 3.82 0.57
CA GLY A 43 -9.58 4.65 0.60
C GLY A 43 -8.92 4.74 -0.77
N ASN A 44 -8.52 5.95 -1.17
CA ASN A 44 -7.88 6.20 -2.47
C ASN A 44 -6.36 6.15 -2.37
N MET A 45 -5.74 5.30 -3.19
CA MET A 45 -4.29 5.08 -3.22
C MET A 45 -3.79 5.15 -4.67
N ILE A 46 -2.52 5.52 -4.84
CA ILE A 46 -1.87 5.54 -6.17
C ILE A 46 -0.86 4.41 -6.35
N HIS A 47 -0.39 3.83 -5.26
CA HIS A 47 0.51 2.67 -5.27
C HIS A 47 0.18 1.78 -4.08
N ILE A 48 0.34 0.46 -4.26
CA ILE A 48 0.13 -0.54 -3.23
C ILE A 48 1.22 -1.62 -3.31
N SER A 49 1.63 -2.14 -2.17
CA SER A 49 2.61 -3.20 -2.06
C SER A 49 2.23 -4.17 -0.94
N VAL A 50 2.42 -5.46 -1.21
CA VAL A 50 2.15 -6.54 -0.25
C VAL A 50 3.48 -7.15 0.20
N GLY A 51 3.79 -6.95 1.47
CA GLY A 51 4.97 -7.45 2.16
C GLY A 51 4.82 -8.88 2.67
N ILE A 52 5.75 -9.28 3.53
CA ILE A 52 5.70 -10.55 4.25
C ILE A 52 4.46 -10.60 5.17
N ASN A 53 3.95 -11.80 5.44
CA ASN A 53 2.75 -12.02 6.26
C ASN A 53 1.54 -11.23 5.75
N ASP A 54 1.43 -11.08 4.43
CA ASP A 54 0.36 -10.38 3.74
C ASP A 54 0.16 -8.91 4.19
N GLN A 55 1.18 -8.30 4.82
CA GLN A 55 1.09 -6.91 5.29
C GLN A 55 1.07 -5.94 4.12
N VAL A 56 0.16 -4.98 4.14
CA VAL A 56 -0.06 -4.08 3.00
C VAL A 56 0.35 -2.65 3.33
N PHE A 57 1.13 -2.07 2.45
CA PHE A 57 1.49 -0.65 2.44
C PHE A 57 0.99 0.01 1.16
N ALA A 58 0.68 1.30 1.23
CA ALA A 58 0.18 2.06 0.09
C ALA A 58 0.60 3.53 0.18
N ILE A 59 0.54 4.22 -0.96
CA ILE A 59 0.72 5.67 -1.05
C ILE A 59 -0.64 6.32 -1.31
N GLY A 60 -1.04 7.23 -0.43
CA GLY A 60 -2.31 7.94 -0.52
C GLY A 60 -2.38 8.86 -1.73
N GLU A 61 -3.55 8.94 -2.37
CA GLU A 61 -3.73 9.83 -3.52
C GLU A 61 -3.62 11.31 -3.14
N SER A 62 -4.27 11.73 -2.05
CA SER A 62 -4.44 13.14 -1.71
C SER A 62 -3.18 13.80 -1.16
N ASN A 63 -2.49 13.15 -0.23
CA ASN A 63 -1.34 13.71 0.48
C ASN A 63 0.00 13.04 0.14
N LYS A 64 -0.01 12.02 -0.74
CA LYS A 64 1.16 11.20 -1.07
C LYS A 64 1.84 10.57 0.15
N GLY A 65 1.12 10.48 1.27
CA GLY A 65 1.60 9.89 2.51
C GLY A 65 1.67 8.36 2.41
N VAL A 66 2.55 7.76 3.22
CA VAL A 66 2.64 6.31 3.33
C VAL A 66 1.58 5.83 4.33
N TYR A 67 0.83 4.81 3.94
CA TYR A 67 -0.18 4.16 4.76
C TYR A 67 0.12 2.67 4.89
N TRP A 68 -0.31 2.08 6.00
CA TRP A 68 -0.39 0.64 6.17
C TRP A 68 -1.82 0.20 6.45
N ARG A 69 -2.17 -1.01 6.03
CA ARG A 69 -3.50 -1.59 6.27
C ARG A 69 -3.51 -2.32 7.61
N SER A 70 -4.20 -1.75 8.60
CA SER A 70 -4.26 -2.30 9.95
C SER A 70 -5.31 -3.38 10.12
N GLY A 71 -5.00 -4.38 10.96
CA GLY A 71 -5.90 -5.48 11.29
C GLY A 71 -5.85 -6.66 10.32
N ILE A 72 -4.83 -6.72 9.44
CA ILE A 72 -4.58 -7.90 8.62
C ILE A 72 -4.10 -9.05 9.51
N THR A 73 -4.76 -10.19 9.37
CA THR A 73 -4.41 -11.45 10.04
C THR A 73 -4.64 -12.62 9.06
N PRO A 74 -4.12 -13.83 9.33
CA PRO A 74 -4.40 -14.99 8.47
C PRO A 74 -5.90 -15.31 8.31
N ALA A 75 -6.74 -14.94 9.29
CA ALA A 75 -8.18 -15.11 9.24
C ALA A 75 -8.92 -13.91 8.59
N GLU A 76 -8.24 -12.78 8.42
CA GLU A 76 -8.84 -11.52 7.94
C GLU A 76 -7.81 -10.77 7.08
N LEU A 77 -7.70 -11.15 5.81
CA LEU A 77 -6.69 -10.62 4.89
C LEU A 77 -7.03 -9.23 4.34
N THR A 78 -8.30 -8.79 4.44
CA THR A 78 -8.70 -7.45 3.99
C THR A 78 -8.32 -6.36 4.99
N GLY A 79 -8.11 -6.76 6.25
CA GLY A 79 -7.89 -5.85 7.37
C GLY A 79 -9.04 -4.85 7.55
N LYS A 80 -8.85 -3.89 8.45
CA LYS A 80 -9.95 -3.04 8.93
C LYS A 80 -9.89 -1.61 8.40
N ARG A 81 -8.71 -0.99 8.43
CA ARG A 81 -8.56 0.45 8.08
C ARG A 81 -7.14 0.81 7.68
N TRP A 82 -7.02 1.85 6.86
CA TRP A 82 -5.76 2.50 6.56
C TRP A 82 -5.28 3.34 7.75
N ARG A 83 -3.98 3.27 8.04
CA ARG A 83 -3.32 4.10 9.04
C ARG A 83 -2.10 4.75 8.41
N MET A 84 -2.02 6.07 8.53
CA MET A 84 -0.86 6.82 8.06
C MET A 84 0.36 6.44 8.89
N VAL A 85 1.49 6.19 8.23
CA VAL A 85 2.78 6.02 8.88
C VAL A 85 3.29 7.40 9.26
N GLN A 86 3.37 7.66 10.56
CA GLN A 86 4.03 8.86 11.08
C GLN A 86 5.47 8.52 11.38
N ALA A 87 6.36 8.78 10.42
CA ALA A 87 7.78 8.74 10.67
C ALA A 87 8.21 10.08 11.25
N ASN A 88 8.95 10.05 12.35
CA ASN A 88 9.73 11.20 12.79
C ASN A 88 10.87 11.37 11.78
N MET A 89 10.60 12.05 10.67
CA MET A 89 11.67 12.55 9.83
C MET A 89 12.34 13.64 10.64
N GLN A 90 13.44 13.28 11.33
CA GLN A 90 14.47 14.27 11.57
C GLN A 90 14.86 14.75 10.18
N LEU A 91 14.37 15.94 9.81
CA LEU A 91 14.93 16.70 8.70
C LEU A 91 16.42 16.74 8.99
N SER A 92 17.18 15.88 8.31
CA SER A 92 18.62 15.91 8.40
C SER A 92 19.02 17.34 8.07
N ARG A 93 20.02 17.86 8.76
CA ARG A 93 20.56 19.23 8.56
C ARG A 93 21.01 19.51 7.11
N THR A 94 20.87 18.54 6.21
CA THR A 94 21.05 18.59 4.76
C THR A 94 19.81 19.06 3.99
N SER A 95 18.64 19.31 4.61
CA SER A 95 17.67 20.26 4.04
C SER A 95 18.22 21.68 4.28
N SER A 96 19.32 21.98 3.60
CA SER A 96 20.06 23.21 3.74
C SER A 96 19.12 24.37 3.42
N SER A 97 18.87 25.27 4.38
CA SER A 97 18.30 26.59 4.06
C SER A 97 19.14 27.33 3.00
N ALA A 98 20.38 26.88 2.76
CA ALA A 98 21.27 27.35 1.70
C ALA A 98 20.72 27.15 0.27
N SER A 99 19.91 26.10 -0.01
CA SER A 99 19.31 25.94 -1.35
C SER A 99 18.13 26.88 -1.59
N ILE A 100 17.47 27.36 -0.53
CA ILE A 100 16.43 28.40 -0.62
C ILE A 100 17.08 29.77 -0.85
N ILE A 101 18.26 30.00 -0.27
CA ILE A 101 19.01 31.26 -0.42
C ILE A 101 19.68 31.33 -1.80
N SER A 102 20.15 30.21 -2.37
CA SER A 102 20.79 30.20 -3.70
C SER A 102 19.84 30.52 -4.85
N SER A 103 18.53 30.29 -4.71
CA SER A 103 17.54 30.70 -5.71
C SER A 103 17.20 32.20 -5.67
N ALA A 104 17.54 32.89 -4.59
CA ALA A 104 17.31 34.33 -4.43
C ALA A 104 18.53 35.20 -4.83
N SER A 105 19.65 34.56 -5.21
CA SER A 105 20.93 35.25 -5.45
C SER A 105 21.44 35.22 -6.89
N ASN A 106 20.58 34.95 -7.88
CA ASN A 106 20.93 35.22 -9.28
C ASN A 106 20.28 36.54 -9.74
N PRO A 107 21.06 37.60 -10.05
CA PRO A 107 20.57 38.78 -10.76
C PRO A 107 20.23 38.47 -12.22
#